data_AF-A0A9E6AT44-F1
#
_entry.id   AF-A0A9E6AT44-F1
#
_cell.length_a   1.000
_cell.length_b   1.000
_cell.length_c   1.000
_cell.angle_alpha   90.00
_cell.angle_beta   90.00
_cell.angle_gamma   90.00
#
_symmetry.space_group_name_H-M   'P 1'
#
loop_
_entity.id
_entity.type
_entity.pdbx_description
1 polymer ?
#
loop_
_entity_poly.entity_id
_entity_poly.type
_entity_poly.pdbx_seq_one_letter_code
_entity_poly.pdbx_strand_id
1 'polypeptide(L)'
;MNITTSALDINSAMQNIASNNIAAKTAKASVQFKQYLNPETNKPLELSTSDKQKIEKTATEFEAMFLTNMLEQMYKGIELEKPFGAGNNENIYRSMLIGKYAESMSQGGGIGIASQLKDSITKMQLGI
;
A
#
# COMPACT_ATOMS: atom_id res chain seq x y z
N MET A 1 27.19 63.46 -12.16
CA MET A 1 26.43 62.52 -11.29
C MET A 1 25.30 61.97 -12.17
N ASN A 2 25.53 60.82 -12.79
CA ASN A 2 24.81 60.35 -13.98
C ASN A 2 23.54 59.56 -13.60
N ILE A 3 22.38 60.20 -13.74
CA ILE A 3 21.04 59.61 -13.65
C ILE A 3 20.72 58.77 -14.92
N THR A 4 21.45 57.68 -15.13
CA THR A 4 21.32 56.83 -16.34
C THR A 4 21.00 55.35 -16.08
N THR A 5 20.74 54.94 -14.83
CA THR A 5 20.54 53.52 -14.46
C THR A 5 19.08 53.17 -14.14
N SER A 6 18.13 53.51 -15.00
CA SER A 6 16.72 53.09 -14.80
C SER A 6 15.94 52.73 -16.07
N ALA A 7 16.51 52.90 -17.27
CA ALA A 7 15.84 52.50 -18.52
C ALA A 7 16.33 51.14 -19.08
N LEU A 8 17.58 50.75 -18.81
CA LEU A 8 18.16 49.47 -19.25
C LEU A 8 17.71 48.27 -18.40
N ASP A 9 17.34 48.49 -17.13
CA ASP A 9 16.89 47.42 -16.23
C ASP A 9 15.41 47.05 -16.40
N ILE A 10 14.56 48.01 -16.78
CA ILE A 10 13.12 47.76 -16.96
C ILE A 10 12.86 46.89 -18.19
N ASN A 11 13.59 47.13 -19.30
CA ASN A 11 13.42 46.32 -20.50
C ASN A 11 13.87 44.87 -20.27
N SER A 12 14.95 44.69 -19.51
CA SER A 12 15.47 43.38 -19.10
C SER A 12 14.52 42.65 -18.15
N ALA A 13 13.89 43.37 -17.20
CA ALA A 13 12.88 42.84 -16.29
C ALA A 13 11.59 42.42 -17.03
N MET A 14 11.15 43.21 -18.01
CA MET A 14 9.97 42.90 -18.84
C MET A 14 10.19 41.68 -19.76
N GLN A 15 11.41 41.50 -20.29
CA GLN A 15 11.79 40.33 -21.10
C GLN A 15 11.81 39.02 -20.28
N ASN A 16 12.18 39.11 -18.99
CA ASN A 16 12.25 37.95 -18.09
C ASN A 16 10.86 37.46 -17.65
N ILE A 17 9.91 38.38 -17.43
CA ILE A 17 8.51 38.05 -17.08
C ILE A 17 7.79 37.40 -18.26
N ALA A 18 8.01 37.87 -19.50
CA ALA A 18 7.41 37.31 -20.70
C ALA A 18 7.97 35.91 -21.05
N SER A 19 9.26 35.66 -20.79
CA SER A 19 9.93 34.40 -21.14
C SER A 19 9.69 33.28 -20.13
N ASN A 20 9.53 33.58 -18.84
CA ASN A 20 9.56 32.54 -17.79
C ASN A 20 8.21 31.91 -17.41
N ASN A 21 7.07 32.27 -18.02
CA ASN A 21 5.81 31.68 -17.54
C ASN A 21 4.64 31.49 -18.52
N ILE A 22 4.75 31.86 -19.80
CA ILE A 22 3.68 31.59 -20.78
C ILE A 22 4.08 30.46 -21.73
N ALA A 23 5.26 30.53 -22.35
CA ALA A 23 5.78 29.45 -23.20
C ALA A 23 6.00 28.14 -22.42
N ALA A 24 6.53 28.22 -21.19
CA ALA A 24 6.71 27.05 -20.32
C ALA A 24 5.39 26.46 -19.82
N LYS A 25 4.37 27.29 -19.58
CA LYS A 25 3.04 26.86 -19.13
C LYS A 25 2.22 26.28 -20.29
N THR A 26 2.34 26.83 -21.49
CA THR A 26 1.73 26.29 -22.72
C THR A 26 2.44 25.03 -23.23
N ALA A 27 3.76 24.91 -23.03
CA ALA A 27 4.50 23.66 -23.26
C ALA A 27 4.07 22.56 -22.27
N LYS A 28 3.98 22.86 -20.96
CA LYS A 28 3.45 21.90 -19.97
C LYS A 28 1.98 21.55 -20.21
N ALA A 29 1.14 22.52 -20.56
CA ALA A 29 -0.28 22.29 -20.88
C ALA A 29 -0.45 21.46 -22.16
N SER A 30 0.37 21.67 -23.19
CA SER A 30 0.33 20.88 -24.43
C SER A 30 0.93 19.47 -24.25
N VAL A 31 1.93 19.29 -23.39
CA VAL A 31 2.43 17.97 -22.99
C VAL A 31 1.38 17.21 -22.17
N GLN A 32 0.71 17.86 -21.22
CA GLN A 32 -0.41 17.28 -20.46
C GLN A 32 -1.62 17.02 -21.36
N PHE A 33 -1.92 17.88 -22.33
CA PHE A 33 -3.01 17.68 -23.27
C PHE A 33 -2.74 16.53 -24.24
N LYS A 34 -1.50 16.38 -24.73
CA LYS A 34 -1.06 15.22 -25.51
C LYS A 34 -1.14 13.91 -24.72
N GLN A 35 -0.97 13.95 -23.39
CA GLN A 35 -1.18 12.80 -22.51
C GLN A 35 -2.64 12.34 -22.49
N TYR A 36 -3.61 13.25 -22.62
CA TYR A 36 -5.05 12.93 -22.67
C TYR A 36 -5.53 12.49 -24.07
N LEU A 37 -4.76 12.77 -25.12
CA LEU A 37 -5.09 12.41 -26.50
C LEU A 37 -4.46 11.09 -26.96
N ASN A 38 -3.63 10.45 -26.13
CA ASN A 38 -3.11 9.12 -26.44
C ASN A 38 -4.13 8.05 -26.00
N PRO A 39 -4.70 7.25 -26.93
CA PRO A 39 -5.61 6.16 -26.56
C PRO A 39 -4.92 5.01 -25.78
N GLU A 40 -3.59 5.04 -25.66
CA GLU A 40 -2.77 4.06 -24.94
C GLU A 40 -2.42 4.49 -23.49
N THR A 41 -2.80 5.71 -23.04
CA THR A 41 -2.47 6.20 -21.69
C THR A 41 -3.60 6.08 -20.68
N ASN A 42 -4.75 5.51 -21.06
CA ASN A 42 -5.74 5.06 -20.08
C ASN A 42 -5.36 3.69 -19.53
N LYS A 43 -4.11 3.56 -19.05
CA LYS A 43 -3.75 2.46 -18.17
C LYS A 43 -4.50 2.76 -16.86
N PRO A 44 -5.42 1.89 -16.40
CA PRO A 44 -6.04 2.05 -15.10
C PRO A 44 -4.94 2.29 -14.07
N LEU A 45 -5.24 3.06 -13.02
CA LEU A 45 -4.32 3.24 -11.91
C LEU A 45 -3.97 1.83 -11.40
N GLU A 46 -2.77 1.35 -11.76
CA GLU A 46 -2.36 -0.04 -11.55
C GLU A 46 -1.24 -0.04 -10.54
N LEU A 47 -1.43 -0.81 -9.48
CA LEU A 47 -0.40 -1.06 -8.48
C LEU A 47 0.85 -1.66 -9.13
N SER A 48 2.02 -1.22 -8.66
CA SER A 48 3.28 -1.82 -9.08
C SER A 48 3.30 -3.30 -8.68
N THR A 49 4.03 -4.14 -9.43
CA THR A 49 4.18 -5.56 -9.10
C THR A 49 4.74 -5.76 -7.69
N SER A 50 5.64 -4.87 -7.24
CA SER A 50 6.19 -4.89 -5.88
C SER A 50 5.12 -4.62 -4.83
N ASP A 51 4.23 -3.66 -5.07
CA ASP A 51 3.16 -3.34 -4.12
C ASP A 51 2.14 -4.48 -4.05
N LYS A 52 1.76 -5.07 -5.19
CA LYS A 52 0.89 -6.26 -5.22
C LYS A 52 1.47 -7.41 -4.38
N GLN A 53 2.76 -7.70 -4.52
CA GLN A 53 3.45 -8.74 -3.75
C GLN A 53 3.48 -8.43 -2.24
N LYS A 54 3.72 -7.17 -1.87
CA LYS A 54 3.69 -6.75 -0.46
C LYS A 54 2.29 -6.90 0.14
N ILE A 55 1.27 -6.45 -0.58
CA ILE A 55 -0.13 -6.55 -0.13
C ILE A 55 -0.52 -8.01 0.03
N GLU A 56 -0.14 -8.87 -0.92
CA GLU A 56 -0.39 -10.31 -0.84
C GLU A 56 0.27 -10.93 0.38
N LYS A 57 1.56 -10.68 0.58
CA LYS A 57 2.30 -11.18 1.74
C LYS A 57 1.68 -10.71 3.06
N THR A 58 1.43 -9.42 3.19
CA THR A 58 0.86 -8.83 4.42
C THR A 58 -0.54 -9.35 4.70
N ALA A 59 -1.36 -9.56 3.66
CA ALA A 59 -2.70 -10.09 3.84
C ALA A 59 -2.70 -11.56 4.30
N THR A 60 -1.82 -12.39 3.73
CA THR A 60 -1.63 -13.79 4.14
C THR A 60 -1.08 -13.89 5.58
N GLU A 61 -0.12 -13.03 5.93
CA GLU A 61 0.43 -12.95 7.30
C GLU A 61 -0.65 -12.53 8.31
N PHE A 62 -1.48 -11.56 7.95
CA PHE A 62 -2.60 -11.14 8.78
C PHE A 62 -3.61 -12.27 9.02
N GLU A 63 -3.98 -13.01 7.96
CA GLU A 63 -4.89 -14.16 8.09
C GLU A 63 -4.29 -15.27 8.97
N ALA A 64 -2.98 -15.52 8.88
CA ALA A 64 -2.31 -16.48 9.75
C ALA A 64 -2.34 -16.04 11.24
N MET A 65 -2.12 -14.76 11.53
CA MET A 65 -2.26 -14.22 12.89
C MET A 65 -3.70 -14.33 13.39
N PHE A 66 -4.68 -14.02 12.53
CA PHE A 66 -6.09 -14.13 12.87
C PHE A 66 -6.48 -15.58 13.19
N LEU A 67 -6.09 -16.53 12.33
CA LEU A 67 -6.33 -17.96 12.55
C LEU A 67 -5.64 -18.45 13.83
N THR A 68 -4.42 -17.99 14.11
CA THR A 68 -3.74 -18.30 15.37
C THR A 68 -4.59 -17.87 16.56
N ASN A 69 -5.05 -16.62 16.58
CA ASN A 69 -5.91 -16.12 17.67
C ASN A 69 -7.23 -16.89 17.77
N MET A 70 -7.89 -17.20 16.66
CA MET A 70 -9.13 -17.99 16.65
C MET A 70 -8.90 -19.39 17.24
N LEU A 71 -7.85 -20.08 16.80
CA LEU A 71 -7.49 -21.41 17.29
C LEU A 71 -7.13 -21.36 18.77
N GLU A 72 -6.34 -20.38 19.21
CA GLU A 72 -6.02 -20.19 20.63
C GLU A 72 -7.28 -20.02 21.48
N GLN A 73 -8.24 -19.20 21.05
CA GLN A 73 -9.48 -18.99 21.79
C GLN A 73 -10.36 -20.25 21.80
N MET A 74 -10.39 -21.01 20.70
CA MET A 74 -11.06 -22.32 20.64
C MET A 74 -10.43 -23.31 21.63
N TYR A 75 -9.09 -23.37 21.71
CA TYR A 75 -8.38 -24.27 22.63
C TYR A 75 -8.50 -23.85 24.09
N LYS A 76 -8.57 -22.55 24.41
CA LYS A 76 -8.90 -22.07 25.76
C LYS A 76 -10.32 -22.47 26.18
N GLY A 77 -11.26 -22.55 25.24
CA GLY A 77 -12.61 -23.07 25.51
C GLY A 77 -12.65 -24.58 25.76
N ILE A 78 -11.59 -25.32 25.40
CA ILE A 78 -11.42 -26.76 25.63
C ILE A 78 -10.45 -26.95 26.82
N GLU A 79 -10.61 -26.14 27.88
CA GLU A 79 -9.97 -26.43 29.16
C GLU A 79 -10.45 -27.81 29.62
N LEU A 80 -9.54 -28.79 29.51
CA LEU A 80 -9.71 -30.11 30.10
C LEU A 80 -9.88 -29.89 31.61
N GLU A 81 -11.10 -30.09 32.12
CA GLU A 81 -11.30 -30.54 33.49
C GLU A 81 -10.54 -31.86 33.65
N LYS A 82 -9.22 -31.79 33.86
CA LYS A 82 -8.42 -32.90 34.32
C LYS A 82 -7.60 -32.42 35.51
N PRO A 83 -7.83 -32.99 36.71
CA PRO A 83 -7.06 -32.67 37.91
C PRO A 83 -5.57 -33.11 37.81
N PHE A 84 -5.13 -33.60 36.66
CA PHE A 84 -3.78 -34.08 36.40
C PHE A 84 -3.20 -33.40 35.15
N GLY A 85 -2.47 -32.31 35.40
CA GLY A 85 -1.22 -31.97 34.72
C GLY A 85 -1.22 -31.78 33.21
N ALA A 86 -1.65 -30.60 32.75
CA ALA A 86 -1.04 -29.98 31.56
C ALA A 86 0.17 -29.15 32.05
N GLY A 87 1.37 -29.74 32.04
CA GLY A 87 2.58 -29.00 32.41
C GLY A 87 2.86 -27.85 31.43
N ASN A 88 3.56 -26.80 31.86
CA ASN A 88 3.94 -25.64 31.04
C ASN A 88 4.53 -26.00 29.66
N ASN A 89 5.17 -27.16 29.57
CA ASN A 89 5.78 -27.68 28.34
C ASN A 89 4.73 -28.01 27.26
N GLU A 90 3.58 -28.59 27.64
CA GLU A 90 2.52 -28.95 26.70
C GLU A 90 1.92 -27.71 26.02
N ASN A 91 1.75 -26.63 26.78
CA ASN A 91 1.25 -25.36 26.26
C ASN A 91 2.18 -24.78 25.20
N ILE A 92 3.50 -24.86 25.40
CA ILE A 92 4.49 -24.39 24.42
C ILE A 92 4.40 -25.20 23.13
N TYR A 93 4.38 -26.54 23.22
CA TYR A 93 4.24 -27.39 22.03
C TYR A 93 2.92 -27.15 21.31
N ARG A 94 1.82 -26.97 22.07
CA ARG A 94 0.50 -26.67 21.53
C ARG A 94 0.47 -25.34 20.78
N SER A 95 1.00 -24.26 21.36
CA SER A 95 1.08 -22.96 20.68
C SER A 95 1.91 -23.01 19.40
N MET A 96 3.05 -23.73 19.41
CA MET A 96 3.85 -23.93 18.19
C MET A 96 3.08 -24.69 17.10
N LEU A 97 2.34 -25.75 17.48
CA LEU A 97 1.50 -26.51 16.55
C LEU A 97 0.38 -25.65 15.98
N ILE A 98 -0.31 -24.88 16.82
CA ILE A 98 -1.37 -23.96 16.40
C ILE A 98 -0.82 -22.96 15.37
N GLY A 99 0.33 -22.36 15.64
CA GLY A 99 0.98 -21.43 14.70
C GLY A 99 1.26 -22.08 13.35
N LYS A 100 1.73 -23.34 13.33
CA LYS A 100 1.99 -24.07 12.08
C LYS A 100 0.72 -24.45 11.33
N TYR A 101 -0.35 -24.81 12.04
CA TYR A 101 -1.65 -25.03 11.41
C TYR A 101 -2.19 -23.74 10.80
N ALA A 102 -2.15 -22.63 11.53
CA ALA A 102 -2.60 -21.33 11.03
C ALA A 102 -1.81 -20.87 9.79
N GLU A 103 -0.48 -21.05 9.79
CA GLU A 103 0.38 -20.76 8.64
C GLU A 103 0.02 -21.63 7.42
N SER A 104 -0.09 -22.95 7.61
CA SER A 104 -0.44 -23.87 6.52
C SER A 104 -1.85 -23.63 5.98
N MET A 105 -2.81 -23.30 6.85
CA MET A 105 -4.17 -22.97 6.46
C MET A 105 -4.22 -21.67 5.65
N SER A 106 -3.51 -20.63 6.10
CA SER A 106 -3.42 -19.35 5.39
C SER A 106 -2.79 -19.50 4.00
N GLN A 107 -1.72 -20.30 3.87
CA GLN A 107 -1.07 -20.58 2.58
C GLN A 107 -1.94 -21.42 1.62
N GLY A 108 -2.76 -22.33 2.16
CA GLY A 108 -3.58 -23.26 1.38
C GLY A 108 -4.91 -22.71 0.86
N GLY A 109 -5.21 -21.42 1.09
CA GLY A 109 -6.47 -20.79 0.68
C GLY A 109 -7.30 -20.21 1.83
N GLY A 110 -6.88 -20.43 3.08
CA GLY A 110 -7.38 -19.73 4.26
C GLY A 110 -8.89 -19.81 4.45
N ILE A 111 -9.43 -18.76 5.07
CA ILE A 111 -10.88 -18.54 5.23
C ILE A 111 -11.39 -17.40 4.33
N GLY A 112 -10.50 -16.83 3.50
CA GLY A 112 -10.83 -15.76 2.56
C GLY A 112 -10.78 -14.36 3.16
N ILE A 113 -10.13 -14.17 4.31
CA ILE A 113 -9.89 -12.83 4.86
C ILE A 113 -8.76 -12.15 4.10
N ALA A 114 -7.73 -12.90 3.72
CA ALA A 114 -6.61 -12.34 2.96
C ALA A 114 -7.07 -11.74 1.61
N SER A 115 -8.03 -12.37 0.91
CA SER A 115 -8.56 -11.81 -0.34
C SER A 115 -9.30 -10.48 -0.13
N GLN A 116 -10.19 -10.42 0.86
CA GLN A 116 -10.95 -9.19 1.17
C GLN A 116 -10.03 -8.05 1.62
N LEU A 117 -8.99 -8.37 2.39
CA LEU A 117 -8.00 -7.40 2.84
C LEU A 117 -7.14 -6.89 1.67
N LYS A 118 -6.71 -7.77 0.76
CA LYS A 118 -6.01 -7.38 -0.47
C LYS A 118 -6.84 -6.37 -1.26
N ASP A 119 -8.10 -6.67 -1.52
CA ASP A 119 -9.00 -5.80 -2.28
C ASP A 119 -9.18 -4.44 -1.61
N SER A 120 -9.31 -4.41 -0.28
CA SER A 120 -9.47 -3.19 0.50
C SER A 120 -8.22 -2.31 0.46
N ILE A 121 -7.04 -2.90 0.64
CA ILE A 121 -5.75 -2.19 0.57
C ILE A 121 -5.51 -1.70 -0.87
N THR A 122 -5.82 -2.51 -1.87
CA THR A 122 -5.71 -2.11 -3.27
C THR A 122 -6.59 -0.92 -3.60
N LYS A 123 -7.86 -0.93 -3.18
CA LYS A 123 -8.77 0.22 -3.34
C LYS A 123 -8.23 1.48 -2.66
N MET A 124 -7.76 1.35 -1.42
CA MET A 124 -7.18 2.46 -0.66
C MET A 124 -5.94 3.07 -1.34
N GLN A 125 -5.03 2.23 -1.85
CA GLN A 125 -3.82 2.70 -2.53
C GLN A 125 -4.13 3.34 -3.89
N LEU A 126 -5.22 2.93 -4.52
CA LEU A 126 -5.69 3.47 -5.79
C LEU A 126 -6.65 4.66 -5.62
N GLY A 127 -7.05 4.99 -4.38
CA GLY A 127 -7.97 6.09 -4.10
C GLY A 127 -9.37 5.90 -4.70
N ILE A 128 -9.81 4.64 -4.87
CA ILE A 128 -11.13 4.25 -5.40
C ILE A 128 -11.99 3.55 -4.35
#